data_AF-A0A2N6SWA6-F1
#
_entry.id   AF-A0A2N6SWA6-F1
#
_cell.length_a   1.000
_cell.length_b   1.000
_cell.length_c   1.000
_cell.angle_alpha   90.00
_cell.angle_beta   90.00
_cell.angle_gamma   90.00
#
_symmetry.space_group_name_H-M   'P 1'
#
loop_
_entity.id
_entity.type
_entity.pdbx_description
1 polymer ?
#
loop_
_entity_poly.entity_id
_entity_poly.type
_entity_poly.pdbx_seq_one_letter_code
_entity_poly.pdbx_strand_id
1 'polypeptide(L)'
;MRRDILPIPVLDDGEFDVDYATQVSYVHIPTGFRADSENADEIRTCLSICKIYIADHVYREGTDAQKDQATEMLQTSDDGIATRLYWAFPKSIRGVAERYGLEDTVGAPTWGKSTTTMHDVATFLAAKVEEGDFDDPVLAALADADPVAADGYAQDFGTDVLPGVMGTKFGWADERDSMNASASYGRDFVVAVNVIADADTTTEIVEDIFTAAPRGEFVIEDGELVAKAAGARQAAVTSTDDSSASAGDWIAGVLLLGSAAGILWALRGRNR
;
A
#
# COMPACT_ATOMS: atom_id res chain seq x y z
N MET A 1 -9.42 -3.57 -11.28
CA MET A 1 -8.09 -3.26 -10.73
C MET A 1 -7.03 -4.15 -11.38
N ARG A 2 -5.92 -3.61 -11.87
CA ARG A 2 -4.83 -4.43 -12.44
C ARG A 2 -4.01 -4.99 -11.27
N ARG A 3 -4.22 -6.27 -10.95
CA ARG A 3 -3.56 -6.99 -9.83
C ARG A 3 -2.05 -7.22 -10.01
N ASP A 4 -1.49 -6.72 -11.12
CA ASP A 4 -0.08 -6.88 -11.51
C ASP A 4 0.68 -5.54 -11.44
N ILE A 5 0.20 -4.59 -10.65
CA ILE A 5 0.84 -3.30 -10.39
C ILE A 5 0.96 -3.14 -8.87
N LEU A 6 2.06 -2.59 -8.40
CA LEU A 6 2.31 -2.25 -7.00
C LEU A 6 2.61 -0.75 -6.87
N PRO A 7 2.30 -0.13 -5.72
CA PRO A 7 2.75 1.21 -5.41
C PRO A 7 4.23 1.17 -5.05
N ILE A 8 4.99 2.15 -5.53
CA ILE A 8 6.40 2.36 -5.22
C ILE A 8 6.51 3.74 -4.55
N PRO A 9 7.12 3.84 -3.35
CA PRO A 9 7.38 5.13 -2.72
C PRO A 9 8.16 6.07 -3.65
N VAL A 10 7.75 7.33 -3.69
CA VAL A 10 8.57 8.43 -4.23
C VAL A 10 9.32 9.03 -3.05
N LEU A 11 10.65 8.87 -3.05
CA LEU A 11 11.50 9.26 -1.93
C LEU A 11 12.45 10.40 -2.35
N ASP A 12 12.84 11.22 -1.39
CA ASP A 12 13.94 12.18 -1.49
C ASP A 12 15.04 11.76 -0.51
N ASP A 13 16.24 11.49 -1.03
CA ASP A 13 17.37 10.94 -0.27
C ASP A 13 17.03 9.72 0.63
N GLY A 14 16.10 8.86 0.16
CA GLY A 14 15.69 7.63 0.84
C GLY A 14 14.57 7.79 1.88
N GLU A 15 14.00 8.99 2.02
CA GLU A 15 12.92 9.29 2.96
C GLU A 15 11.70 9.90 2.25
N PHE A 16 10.53 9.83 2.87
CA PHE A 16 9.35 10.54 2.36
C PHE A 16 9.49 12.04 2.63
N ASP A 17 9.50 12.87 1.58
CA ASP A 17 9.39 14.34 1.69
C ASP A 17 7.92 14.76 1.88
N VAL A 18 7.45 14.73 3.13
CA VAL A 18 6.07 15.07 3.50
C VAL A 18 6.02 16.03 4.69
N ASP A 19 4.96 16.85 4.77
CA ASP A 19 4.70 17.68 5.95
C ASP A 19 4.51 16.80 7.20
N TYR A 20 4.94 17.30 8.37
CA TYR A 20 4.83 16.59 9.65
C TYR A 20 3.38 16.25 10.05
N ALA A 21 2.37 16.89 9.45
CA ALA A 21 0.97 16.47 9.55
C ALA A 21 0.71 15.07 8.99
N THR A 22 1.59 14.54 8.14
CA THR A 22 1.51 13.23 7.48
C THR A 22 2.44 12.24 8.17
N GLN A 23 1.93 11.06 8.52
CA GLN A 23 2.69 9.87 8.86
C GLN A 23 2.51 8.82 7.78
N VAL A 24 3.61 8.22 7.35
CA VAL A 24 3.61 7.18 6.32
C VAL A 24 4.53 6.05 6.76
N SER A 25 4.10 4.82 6.54
CA SER A 25 4.95 3.64 6.59
C SER A 25 4.62 2.71 5.44
N TYR A 26 5.64 2.31 4.69
CA TYR A 26 5.54 1.40 3.55
C TYR A 26 6.47 0.22 3.76
N VAL A 27 5.98 -0.99 3.49
CA VAL A 27 6.80 -2.21 3.51
C VAL A 27 6.58 -2.98 2.21
N HIS A 28 7.67 -3.31 1.51
CA HIS A 28 7.67 -4.30 0.44
C HIS A 28 8.20 -5.63 0.99
N ILE A 29 7.30 -6.59 1.14
CA ILE A 29 7.50 -7.84 1.87
C ILE A 29 8.61 -8.70 1.24
N PRO A 30 8.64 -8.95 -0.10
CA PRO A 30 9.65 -9.84 -0.68
C PRO A 30 11.10 -9.39 -0.52
N THR A 31 11.35 -8.08 -0.45
CA THR A 31 12.71 -7.53 -0.29
C THR A 31 13.03 -7.15 1.15
N GLY A 32 12.02 -7.12 2.03
CA GLY A 32 12.13 -6.52 3.36
C GLY A 32 12.39 -5.01 3.33
N PHE A 33 12.11 -4.35 2.20
CA PHE A 33 12.32 -2.91 2.08
C PHE A 33 11.26 -2.18 2.90
N ARG A 34 11.69 -1.18 3.67
CA ARG A 34 10.82 -0.31 4.43
C ARG A 34 11.20 1.15 4.17
N ALA A 35 10.19 1.98 3.99
CA ALA A 35 10.31 3.43 3.99
C ALA A 35 9.30 3.99 4.98
N ASP A 36 9.76 4.89 5.85
CA ASP A 36 8.97 5.55 6.88
C ASP A 36 9.15 7.06 6.72
N SER A 37 8.12 7.86 7.04
CA SER A 37 8.31 9.30 7.24
C SER A 37 9.07 9.56 8.54
N GLU A 38 9.72 10.72 8.70
CA GLU A 38 10.51 11.07 9.90
C GLU A 38 9.73 10.87 11.22
N ASN A 39 8.42 11.09 11.18
CA ASN A 39 7.49 10.99 12.31
C ASN A 39 6.68 9.68 12.33
N ALA A 40 7.04 8.64 11.57
CA ALA A 40 6.23 7.43 11.46
C ALA A 40 6.00 6.70 12.80
N ASP A 41 6.91 6.90 13.77
CA ASP A 41 6.86 6.41 15.16
C ASP A 41 6.21 7.40 16.15
N GLU A 42 5.75 8.57 15.71
CA GLU A 42 5.04 9.49 16.60
C GLU A 42 3.68 8.89 17.01
N ILE A 43 3.42 8.85 18.31
CA ILE A 43 2.18 8.28 18.85
C ILE A 43 0.99 9.17 18.48
N ARG A 44 0.03 8.62 17.73
CA ARG A 44 -1.25 9.27 17.39
C ARG A 44 -2.45 8.48 17.89
N THR A 45 -3.61 9.13 17.91
CA THR A 45 -4.88 8.46 18.16
C THR A 45 -5.08 7.38 17.09
N CYS A 46 -5.44 6.16 17.51
CA CYS A 46 -5.54 5.03 16.59
C CYS A 46 -6.79 5.06 15.70
N LEU A 47 -7.75 5.95 15.97
CA LEU A 47 -9.01 6.07 15.24
C LEU A 47 -9.69 4.68 15.09
N SER A 48 -10.37 4.44 13.99
CA SER A 48 -10.90 3.11 13.65
C SER A 48 -9.82 2.11 13.21
N ILE A 49 -8.55 2.49 13.07
CA ILE A 49 -7.47 1.55 12.71
C ILE A 49 -7.31 0.48 13.80
N CYS A 50 -7.42 0.82 15.10
CA CYS A 50 -7.26 -0.17 16.19
C CYS A 50 -8.26 -1.33 16.15
N LYS A 51 -9.36 -1.21 15.38
CA LYS A 51 -10.32 -2.29 15.21
C LYS A 51 -9.65 -3.55 14.61
N ILE A 52 -8.57 -3.41 13.83
CA ILE A 52 -7.78 -4.56 13.33
C ILE A 52 -7.17 -5.38 14.47
N TYR A 53 -6.70 -4.71 15.52
CA TYR A 53 -6.12 -5.37 16.70
C TYR A 53 -7.23 -6.05 17.53
N ILE A 54 -8.36 -5.37 17.72
CA ILE A 54 -9.51 -5.95 18.42
C ILE A 54 -9.97 -7.23 17.72
N ALA A 55 -10.15 -7.16 16.39
CA ALA A 55 -10.56 -8.30 15.58
C ALA A 55 -9.55 -9.45 15.63
N ASP A 56 -8.26 -9.16 15.45
CA ASP A 56 -7.18 -10.17 15.52
C ASP A 56 -7.19 -10.98 16.82
N HIS A 57 -7.43 -10.31 17.95
CA HIS A 57 -7.58 -10.97 19.24
C HIS A 57 -8.87 -11.81 19.30
N VAL A 58 -10.00 -11.26 18.84
CA VAL A 58 -11.31 -11.94 18.86
C VAL A 58 -11.32 -13.17 17.95
N TYR A 59 -10.66 -13.15 16.80
CA TYR A 59 -10.54 -14.31 15.93
C TYR A 59 -9.83 -15.49 16.59
N ARG A 60 -8.90 -15.22 17.52
CA ARG A 60 -8.21 -16.24 18.30
C ARG A 60 -9.00 -16.71 19.51
N GLU A 61 -9.55 -15.77 20.30
CA GLU A 61 -10.04 -16.06 21.65
C GLU A 61 -11.57 -16.00 21.78
N GLY A 62 -12.26 -15.45 20.78
CA GLY A 62 -13.71 -15.23 20.80
C GLY A 62 -14.54 -16.46 20.46
N THR A 63 -15.83 -16.41 20.79
CA THR A 63 -16.84 -17.35 20.29
C THR A 63 -17.13 -17.10 18.81
N ASP A 64 -17.72 -18.05 18.10
CA ASP A 64 -18.08 -17.88 16.68
C ASP A 64 -18.92 -16.62 16.44
N ALA A 65 -19.92 -16.35 17.29
CA ALA A 65 -20.72 -15.13 17.20
C ALA A 65 -19.90 -13.83 17.40
N GLN A 66 -18.85 -13.87 18.22
CA GLN A 66 -17.96 -12.72 18.39
C GLN A 66 -17.00 -12.56 17.20
N LYS A 67 -16.62 -13.66 16.54
CA LYS A 67 -15.81 -13.63 15.32
C LYS A 67 -16.62 -13.08 14.14
N ASP A 68 -17.89 -13.45 14.04
CA ASP A 68 -18.82 -12.85 13.07
C ASP A 68 -18.94 -11.33 13.32
N GLN A 69 -19.07 -10.93 14.58
CA GLN A 69 -19.05 -9.51 14.97
C GLN A 69 -17.71 -8.83 14.63
N ALA A 70 -16.58 -9.49 14.82
CA ALA A 70 -15.27 -8.93 14.46
C ALA A 70 -15.16 -8.70 12.95
N THR A 71 -15.71 -9.60 12.15
CA THR A 71 -15.80 -9.47 10.70
C THR A 71 -16.65 -8.26 10.32
N GLU A 72 -17.89 -8.19 10.85
CA GLU A 72 -18.82 -7.08 10.61
C GLU A 72 -18.20 -5.73 11.05
N MET A 73 -17.53 -5.69 12.20
CA MET A 73 -16.84 -4.51 12.71
C MET A 73 -15.75 -4.00 11.76
N LEU A 74 -14.98 -4.90 11.14
CA LEU A 74 -13.94 -4.48 10.20
C LEU A 74 -14.55 -3.97 8.89
N GLN A 75 -15.56 -4.66 8.36
CA GLN A 75 -16.20 -4.32 7.10
C GLN A 75 -16.95 -2.99 7.16
N THR A 76 -17.77 -2.81 8.20
CA THR A 76 -18.64 -1.64 8.36
C THR A 76 -18.03 -0.55 9.23
N SER A 77 -16.85 -0.80 9.82
CA SER A 77 -16.22 0.08 10.81
C SER A 77 -17.12 0.45 12.00
N ASP A 78 -18.04 -0.43 12.42
CA ASP A 78 -19.05 -0.14 13.46
C ASP A 78 -18.46 0.02 14.87
N ASP A 79 -18.63 1.21 15.44
CA ASP A 79 -18.17 1.61 16.78
C ASP A 79 -18.92 0.92 17.92
N GLY A 80 -20.19 0.58 17.70
CA GLY A 80 -21.01 -0.15 18.66
C GLY A 80 -20.52 -1.58 18.83
N ILE A 81 -20.16 -2.26 17.74
CA ILE A 81 -19.54 -3.58 17.77
C ILE A 81 -18.15 -3.49 18.42
N ALA A 82 -17.33 -2.53 18.00
CA ALA A 82 -16.00 -2.32 18.59
C ALA A 82 -16.08 -2.10 20.10
N THR A 83 -17.04 -1.31 20.57
CA THR A 83 -17.28 -1.10 22.00
C THR A 83 -17.63 -2.40 22.71
N ARG A 84 -18.54 -3.21 22.18
CA ARG A 84 -18.93 -4.49 22.79
C ARG A 84 -17.78 -5.49 22.83
N LEU A 85 -17.06 -5.65 21.73
CA LEU A 85 -15.91 -6.56 21.64
C LEU A 85 -14.77 -6.10 22.55
N TYR A 86 -14.45 -4.81 22.58
CA TYR A 86 -13.41 -4.29 23.47
C TYR A 86 -13.78 -4.44 24.95
N TRP A 87 -15.05 -4.29 25.31
CA TRP A 87 -15.50 -4.53 26.69
C TRP A 87 -15.39 -6.01 27.09
N ALA A 88 -15.67 -6.93 26.17
CA ALA A 88 -15.47 -8.35 26.39
C ALA A 88 -13.98 -8.73 26.46
N PHE A 89 -13.13 -8.02 25.70
CA PHE A 89 -11.70 -8.26 25.58
C PHE A 89 -10.88 -6.97 25.83
N PRO A 90 -10.83 -6.44 27.07
CA PRO A 90 -10.22 -5.14 27.36
C PRO A 90 -8.70 -5.12 27.20
N LYS A 91 -8.08 -6.28 27.01
CA LYS A 91 -6.64 -6.43 26.73
C LYS A 91 -6.36 -6.74 25.25
N SER A 92 -7.36 -6.71 24.37
CA SER A 92 -7.23 -7.09 22.96
C SER A 92 -6.11 -6.31 22.26
N ILE A 93 -6.15 -4.97 22.28
CA ILE A 93 -5.11 -4.12 21.67
C ILE A 93 -3.73 -4.39 22.25
N ARG A 94 -3.58 -4.33 23.59
CA ARG A 94 -2.30 -4.59 24.25
C ARG A 94 -1.76 -6.00 23.97
N GLY A 95 -2.62 -7.01 23.98
CA GLY A 95 -2.21 -8.39 23.74
C GLY A 95 -1.77 -8.61 22.30
N VAL A 96 -2.35 -7.90 21.33
CA VAL A 96 -1.89 -7.92 19.92
C VAL A 96 -0.56 -7.20 19.81
N ALA A 97 -0.42 -6.03 20.43
CA ALA A 97 0.83 -5.29 20.46
C ALA A 97 1.99 -6.14 21.01
N GLU A 98 1.79 -6.82 22.13
CA GLU A 98 2.77 -7.75 22.70
C GLU A 98 3.07 -8.97 21.79
N ARG A 99 2.08 -9.47 21.04
CA ARG A 99 2.28 -10.61 20.11
C ARG A 99 3.09 -10.24 18.87
N TYR A 100 2.88 -9.04 18.35
CA TYR A 100 3.47 -8.59 17.09
C TYR A 100 4.65 -7.62 17.28
N GLY A 101 5.02 -7.30 18.52
CA GLY A 101 6.12 -6.39 18.82
C GLY A 101 5.82 -4.94 18.45
N LEU A 102 4.58 -4.50 18.64
CA LEU A 102 4.12 -3.14 18.33
C LEU A 102 4.40 -2.23 19.54
N GLU A 103 5.58 -1.62 19.59
CA GLU A 103 6.12 -1.01 20.81
C GLU A 103 5.34 0.24 21.26
N ASP A 104 4.75 0.95 20.31
CA ASP A 104 4.06 2.23 20.53
C ASP A 104 2.53 2.13 20.43
N THR A 105 2.02 0.89 20.34
CA THR A 105 0.59 0.59 20.32
C THR A 105 0.06 0.30 21.71
N VAL A 106 -0.79 1.20 22.22
CA VAL A 106 -1.25 1.18 23.60
C VAL A 106 -2.78 1.25 23.66
N GLY A 107 -3.37 0.24 24.29
CA GLY A 107 -4.80 0.23 24.63
C GLY A 107 -5.14 1.21 25.76
N ALA A 108 -6.28 1.89 25.64
CA ALA A 108 -6.80 2.81 26.65
C ALA A 108 -8.07 2.24 27.35
N PRO A 109 -8.64 2.90 28.37
CA PRO A 109 -9.88 2.46 29.01
C PRO A 109 -11.07 2.28 28.05
N THR A 110 -11.05 2.99 26.92
CA THR A 110 -11.98 2.84 25.80
C THR A 110 -11.18 2.69 24.51
N TRP A 111 -11.61 1.83 23.59
CA TRP A 111 -10.86 1.57 22.36
C TRP A 111 -10.53 2.85 21.57
N GLY A 112 -11.48 3.78 21.44
CA GLY A 112 -11.30 5.02 20.66
C GLY A 112 -10.29 6.01 21.25
N LYS A 113 -9.81 5.77 22.49
CA LYS A 113 -8.72 6.55 23.11
C LYS A 113 -7.36 5.86 23.02
N SER A 114 -7.30 4.70 22.37
CA SER A 114 -6.06 3.95 22.20
C SER A 114 -5.19 4.64 21.16
N THR A 115 -3.89 4.41 21.25
CA THR A 115 -2.89 5.04 20.38
C THR A 115 -2.06 4.00 19.65
N THR A 116 -1.48 4.39 18.52
CA THR A 116 -0.58 3.58 17.69
C THR A 116 0.31 4.52 16.88
N THR A 117 1.18 3.94 16.06
CA THR A 117 2.02 4.64 15.06
C THR A 117 1.74 4.03 13.70
N MET A 118 2.02 4.76 12.60
CA MET A 118 1.89 4.13 11.27
C MET A 118 2.97 3.07 11.05
N HIS A 119 4.11 3.18 11.74
CA HIS A 119 5.11 2.13 11.80
C HIS A 119 4.52 0.82 12.37
N ASP A 120 3.86 0.86 13.52
CA ASP A 120 3.26 -0.32 14.15
C ASP A 120 2.13 -0.93 13.30
N VAL A 121 1.29 -0.09 12.71
CA VAL A 121 0.19 -0.55 11.84
C VAL A 121 0.75 -1.30 10.64
N ALA A 122 1.79 -0.76 9.99
CA ALA A 122 2.44 -1.42 8.87
C ALA A 122 3.14 -2.71 9.30
N THR A 123 3.81 -2.73 10.46
CA THR A 123 4.44 -3.93 11.03
C THR A 123 3.40 -5.05 11.24
N PHE A 124 2.23 -4.72 11.81
CA PHE A 124 1.15 -5.69 12.04
C PHE A 124 0.62 -6.30 10.75
N LEU A 125 0.30 -5.45 9.75
CA LEU A 125 -0.20 -5.94 8.46
C LEU A 125 0.89 -6.70 7.69
N ALA A 126 2.16 -6.26 7.77
CA ALA A 126 3.27 -6.93 7.11
C ALA A 126 3.45 -8.35 7.62
N ALA A 127 3.38 -8.55 8.95
CA ALA A 127 3.44 -9.89 9.54
C ALA A 127 2.34 -10.81 9.00
N LYS A 128 1.12 -10.30 8.78
CA LYS A 128 0.01 -11.08 8.21
C LYS A 128 0.22 -11.38 6.73
N VAL A 129 0.68 -10.41 5.94
CA VAL A 129 0.94 -10.62 4.51
C VAL A 129 2.09 -11.60 4.30
N GLU A 130 3.11 -11.57 5.16
CA GLU A 130 4.27 -12.47 5.12
C GLU A 130 3.89 -13.94 5.35
N GLU A 131 2.85 -14.22 6.15
CA GLU A 131 2.31 -15.57 6.31
C GLU A 131 1.78 -16.15 4.99
N GLY A 132 1.43 -15.29 4.01
CA GLY A 132 0.98 -15.66 2.67
C GLY A 132 -0.43 -16.25 2.61
N ASP A 133 -1.13 -16.32 3.75
CA ASP A 133 -2.52 -16.75 3.86
C ASP A 133 -3.46 -15.54 3.78
N PHE A 134 -3.91 -15.22 2.57
CA PHE A 134 -4.87 -14.14 2.35
C PHE A 134 -6.30 -14.50 2.77
N ASP A 135 -6.54 -15.75 3.22
CA ASP A 135 -7.77 -16.14 3.91
C ASP A 135 -7.67 -15.87 5.44
N ASP A 136 -6.56 -15.28 5.94
CA ASP A 136 -6.49 -14.73 7.29
C ASP A 136 -7.72 -13.83 7.55
N PRO A 137 -8.45 -14.04 8.65
CA PRO A 137 -9.75 -13.40 8.85
C PRO A 137 -9.68 -11.88 9.04
N VAL A 138 -8.50 -11.32 9.37
CA VAL A 138 -8.32 -9.86 9.34
C VAL A 138 -8.18 -9.42 7.88
N LEU A 139 -7.23 -9.98 7.13
CA LEU A 139 -7.01 -9.63 5.72
C LEU A 139 -8.30 -9.79 4.89
N ALA A 140 -8.96 -10.94 4.97
CA ALA A 140 -10.21 -11.21 4.26
C ALA A 140 -11.31 -10.17 4.58
N ALA A 141 -11.48 -9.79 5.85
CA ALA A 141 -12.47 -8.79 6.23
C ALA A 141 -12.14 -7.38 5.72
N LEU A 142 -10.85 -7.03 5.60
CA LEU A 142 -10.40 -5.77 5.01
C LEU A 142 -10.61 -5.73 3.49
N ALA A 143 -10.49 -6.88 2.80
CA ALA A 143 -10.76 -6.99 1.37
C ALA A 143 -12.24 -6.82 1.01
N ASP A 144 -13.11 -7.18 1.96
CA ASP A 144 -14.56 -7.08 1.83
C ASP A 144 -15.12 -5.87 2.62
N ALA A 145 -14.34 -4.79 2.76
CA ALA A 145 -14.81 -3.57 3.40
C ALA A 145 -16.04 -3.00 2.68
N ASP A 146 -17.05 -2.58 3.45
CA ASP A 146 -18.25 -1.97 2.88
C ASP A 146 -17.91 -0.58 2.31
N PRO A 147 -18.47 -0.16 1.16
CA PRO A 147 -18.17 1.15 0.59
C PRO A 147 -18.52 2.33 1.51
N VAL A 148 -19.45 2.12 2.44
CA VAL A 148 -19.91 3.11 3.40
C VAL A 148 -19.96 2.48 4.78
N ALA A 149 -19.32 3.11 5.76
CA ALA A 149 -19.31 2.67 7.14
C ALA A 149 -20.69 2.80 7.81
N ALA A 150 -20.85 2.17 8.97
CA ALA A 150 -22.09 2.17 9.76
C ALA A 150 -22.57 3.59 10.15
N ASP A 151 -21.67 4.56 10.23
CA ASP A 151 -21.94 5.97 10.52
C ASP A 151 -22.15 6.83 9.26
N GLY A 152 -22.16 6.21 8.09
CA GLY A 152 -22.36 6.87 6.79
C GLY A 152 -21.10 7.49 6.19
N TYR A 153 -19.90 7.28 6.76
CA TYR A 153 -18.66 7.76 6.16
C TYR A 153 -18.18 6.86 5.02
N ALA A 154 -17.66 7.45 3.95
CA ALA A 154 -17.17 6.68 2.80
C ALA A 154 -15.85 5.97 3.14
N GLN A 155 -15.67 4.78 2.58
CA GLN A 155 -14.51 3.91 2.82
C GLN A 155 -13.79 3.64 1.49
N ASP A 156 -13.37 4.71 0.81
CA ASP A 156 -12.74 4.70 -0.51
C ASP A 156 -11.63 5.76 -0.65
N PHE A 157 -10.89 6.05 0.44
CA PHE A 157 -9.91 7.14 0.52
C PHE A 157 -8.51 6.70 0.94
N GLY A 158 -7.54 7.60 0.74
CA GLY A 158 -6.16 7.42 1.16
C GLY A 158 -5.50 6.26 0.42
N THR A 159 -4.92 5.31 1.16
CA THR A 159 -4.18 4.17 0.61
C THR A 159 -5.03 3.21 -0.23
N ASP A 160 -6.38 3.22 -0.11
CA ASP A 160 -7.26 2.35 -0.91
C ASP A 160 -7.17 2.64 -2.42
N VAL A 161 -6.84 3.88 -2.80
CA VAL A 161 -6.73 4.27 -4.22
C VAL A 161 -5.47 3.73 -4.89
N LEU A 162 -4.50 3.23 -4.11
CA LEU A 162 -3.23 2.77 -4.62
C LEU A 162 -3.40 1.49 -5.48
N PRO A 163 -2.64 1.38 -6.58
CA PRO A 163 -2.74 0.21 -7.44
C PRO A 163 -2.31 -1.07 -6.71
N GLY A 164 -3.04 -2.15 -6.92
CA GLY A 164 -2.68 -3.46 -6.36
C GLY A 164 -3.13 -3.70 -4.93
N VAL A 165 -3.77 -2.71 -4.29
CA VAL A 165 -4.44 -2.89 -3.00
C VAL A 165 -5.51 -3.98 -3.12
N MET A 166 -5.56 -4.83 -2.09
CA MET A 166 -6.50 -5.93 -1.96
C MET A 166 -7.51 -5.70 -0.84
N GLY A 167 -7.15 -4.95 0.18
CA GLY A 167 -8.04 -4.58 1.28
C GLY A 167 -7.45 -3.47 2.14
N THR A 168 -8.33 -2.75 2.83
CA THR A 168 -8.00 -1.53 3.55
C THR A 168 -8.81 -1.43 4.84
N LYS A 169 -8.17 -0.91 5.90
CA LYS A 169 -8.88 -0.36 7.06
C LYS A 169 -8.77 1.17 7.05
N PHE A 170 -9.92 1.81 7.23
CA PHE A 170 -10.05 3.26 7.30
C PHE A 170 -10.23 3.74 8.75
N GLY A 171 -9.83 4.97 9.06
CA GLY A 171 -10.10 5.64 10.32
C GLY A 171 -10.18 7.15 10.17
N TRP A 172 -11.05 7.77 10.96
CA TRP A 172 -11.31 9.21 10.94
C TRP A 172 -11.63 9.69 12.35
N ALA A 173 -11.34 10.97 12.62
CA ALA A 173 -11.82 11.66 13.80
C ALA A 173 -13.31 12.02 13.68
N ASP A 174 -13.96 12.32 14.80
CA ASP A 174 -15.39 12.68 14.83
C ASP A 174 -15.69 13.93 13.97
N GLU A 175 -14.80 14.93 13.98
CA GLU A 175 -14.93 16.12 13.13
C GLU A 175 -14.65 15.84 11.63
N ARG A 176 -14.16 14.64 11.28
CA ARG A 176 -13.87 14.12 9.92
C ARG A 176 -12.87 14.91 9.08
N ASP A 177 -12.63 16.18 9.38
CA ASP A 177 -11.65 17.06 8.71
C ASP A 177 -10.36 17.25 9.52
N SER A 178 -10.30 16.72 10.75
CA SER A 178 -9.20 16.95 11.67
C SER A 178 -8.14 15.86 11.67
N MET A 179 -8.50 14.62 11.28
CA MET A 179 -7.55 13.51 11.11
C MET A 179 -8.20 12.36 10.36
N ASN A 180 -7.54 11.86 9.32
CA ASN A 180 -7.93 10.65 8.59
C ASN A 180 -6.73 9.72 8.44
N ALA A 181 -7.00 8.43 8.44
CA ALA A 181 -6.00 7.38 8.31
C ALA A 181 -6.55 6.23 7.46
N SER A 182 -5.66 5.58 6.74
CA SER A 182 -5.96 4.37 5.99
C SER A 182 -4.74 3.45 6.01
N ALA A 183 -4.97 2.15 6.15
CA ALA A 183 -3.93 1.14 6.12
C ALA A 183 -4.35 0.00 5.20
N SER A 184 -3.56 -0.22 4.16
CA SER A 184 -3.86 -1.12 3.06
C SER A 184 -2.80 -2.19 2.93
N TYR A 185 -3.21 -3.33 2.39
CA TYR A 185 -2.29 -4.38 1.98
C TYR A 185 -2.53 -4.77 0.52
N GLY A 186 -1.46 -5.18 -0.14
CA GLY A 186 -1.50 -5.89 -1.42
C GLY A 186 -0.85 -7.26 -1.28
N ARG A 187 -0.56 -7.90 -2.41
CA ARG A 187 0.09 -9.22 -2.42
C ARG A 187 1.49 -9.22 -1.80
N ASP A 188 2.23 -8.14 -2.03
CA ASP A 188 3.66 -8.06 -1.76
C ASP A 188 4.01 -6.81 -0.94
N PHE A 189 3.02 -6.03 -0.51
CA PHE A 189 3.28 -4.76 0.15
C PHE A 189 2.20 -4.41 1.19
N VAL A 190 2.57 -3.49 2.07
CA VAL A 190 1.70 -2.84 3.05
C VAL A 190 1.97 -1.35 3.02
N VAL A 191 0.92 -0.54 3.17
CA VAL A 191 1.01 0.92 3.33
C VAL A 191 0.11 1.35 4.47
N ALA A 192 0.61 2.16 5.39
CA ALA A 192 -0.17 2.80 6.44
C ALA A 192 0.06 4.30 6.43
N VAL A 193 -1.02 5.07 6.41
CA VAL A 193 -0.99 6.55 6.39
C VAL A 193 -1.94 7.13 7.41
N ASN A 194 -1.50 8.18 8.10
CA ASN A 194 -2.31 9.05 8.95
C ASN A 194 -2.00 10.52 8.61
N VAL A 195 -3.01 11.30 8.30
CA VAL A 195 -2.89 12.72 7.95
C VAL A 195 -3.81 13.53 8.86
N ILE A 196 -3.29 14.62 9.41
CA ILE A 196 -4.09 15.64 10.11
C ILE A 196 -4.82 16.51 9.07
N ALA A 197 -5.80 15.92 8.38
CA ALA A 197 -6.63 16.55 7.36
C ALA A 197 -7.90 15.71 7.09
N ASP A 198 -8.71 16.15 6.14
CA ASP A 198 -9.85 15.38 5.60
C ASP A 198 -9.42 14.20 4.69
N ALA A 199 -10.38 13.36 4.32
CA ALA A 199 -10.15 12.19 3.47
C ALA A 199 -9.68 12.54 2.05
N ASP A 200 -10.17 13.64 1.47
CA ASP A 200 -9.78 14.08 0.13
C ASP A 200 -8.30 14.49 0.12
N THR A 201 -7.90 15.35 1.06
CA THR A 201 -6.49 15.76 1.24
C THR A 201 -5.59 14.56 1.55
N THR A 202 -6.08 13.61 2.36
CA THR A 202 -5.36 12.36 2.65
C THR A 202 -5.14 11.55 1.37
N THR A 203 -6.11 11.54 0.46
CA THR A 203 -6.02 10.83 -0.82
C THR A 203 -5.04 11.53 -1.77
N GLU A 204 -5.13 12.85 -1.90
CA GLU A 204 -4.22 13.63 -2.75
C GLU A 204 -2.75 13.43 -2.33
N ILE A 205 -2.46 13.48 -1.03
CA ILE A 205 -1.10 13.24 -0.53
C ILE A 205 -0.62 11.82 -0.87
N VAL A 206 -1.48 10.81 -0.70
CA VAL A 206 -1.13 9.42 -1.04
C VAL A 206 -0.84 9.26 -2.53
N GLU A 207 -1.61 9.89 -3.41
CA GLU A 207 -1.39 9.84 -4.85
C GLU A 207 -0.08 10.54 -5.26
N ASP A 208 0.34 11.57 -4.53
CA ASP A 208 1.57 12.32 -4.81
C ASP A 208 2.84 11.57 -4.37
N ILE A 209 2.79 10.83 -3.25
CA ILE A 209 3.96 10.17 -2.66
C ILE A 209 4.18 8.73 -3.13
N PHE A 210 3.30 8.21 -3.99
CA PHE A 210 3.43 6.88 -4.59
C PHE A 210 3.31 6.92 -6.10
N THR A 211 4.19 6.17 -6.77
CA THR A 211 4.06 5.86 -8.20
C THR A 211 3.69 4.40 -8.41
N ALA A 212 3.42 4.02 -9.65
CA ALA A 212 2.96 2.68 -10.01
C ALA A 212 4.01 1.94 -10.85
N ALA A 213 4.40 0.74 -10.42
CA ALA A 213 5.27 -0.14 -11.20
C ALA A 213 4.61 -1.50 -11.45
N PRO A 214 4.87 -2.16 -12.60
CA PRO A 214 4.47 -3.55 -12.79
C PRO A 214 5.10 -4.44 -11.72
N ARG A 215 4.32 -5.42 -11.26
CA ARG A 215 4.81 -6.46 -10.36
C ARG A 215 5.96 -7.23 -11.02
N GLY A 216 7.01 -7.50 -10.25
CA GLY A 216 8.23 -8.11 -10.75
C GLY A 216 9.25 -8.36 -9.65
N GLU A 217 10.48 -8.69 -10.05
CA GLU A 217 11.61 -8.72 -9.12
C GLU A 217 12.06 -7.28 -8.82
N PHE A 218 12.13 -6.94 -7.54
CA PHE A 218 12.66 -5.69 -7.04
C PHE A 218 13.96 -5.92 -6.28
N VAL A 219 14.83 -4.93 -6.28
CA VAL A 219 16.06 -4.88 -5.47
C VAL A 219 16.11 -3.55 -4.72
N ILE A 220 16.94 -3.48 -3.68
CA ILE A 220 17.21 -2.24 -2.97
C ILE A 220 18.51 -1.68 -3.56
N GLU A 221 18.43 -0.50 -4.18
CA GLU A 221 19.58 0.24 -4.72
C GLU A 221 19.56 1.65 -4.11
N ASP A 222 20.68 2.06 -3.52
CA ASP A 222 20.85 3.39 -2.90
C ASP A 222 19.73 3.79 -1.91
N GLY A 223 19.16 2.81 -1.21
CA GLY A 223 18.08 3.06 -0.23
C GLY A 223 16.69 3.16 -0.85
N GLU A 224 16.53 2.84 -2.14
CA GLU A 224 15.26 2.86 -2.84
C GLU A 224 14.86 1.47 -3.36
N LEU A 225 13.55 1.26 -3.50
CA LEU A 225 13.00 0.05 -4.10
C LEU A 225 12.92 0.21 -5.62
N VAL A 226 13.81 -0.46 -6.34
CA VAL A 226 13.89 -0.35 -7.80
C VAL A 226 13.54 -1.67 -8.49
N ALA A 227 12.81 -1.56 -9.61
CA ALA A 227 12.51 -2.72 -10.43
C ALA A 227 13.81 -3.23 -11.06
N LYS A 228 14.12 -4.51 -10.84
CA LYS A 228 15.27 -5.15 -11.47
C LYS A 228 15.02 -5.17 -12.96
N ALA A 229 15.72 -4.32 -13.72
CA ALA A 229 15.62 -4.33 -15.17
C ALA A 229 15.84 -5.76 -15.66
N ALA A 230 14.97 -6.27 -16.52
CA ALA A 230 15.09 -7.61 -17.08
C ALA A 230 16.43 -7.71 -17.85
N GLY A 231 17.50 -8.08 -17.14
CA GLY A 231 18.84 -8.24 -17.65
C GLY A 231 18.94 -9.47 -18.54
N ALA A 232 18.34 -9.40 -19.74
CA ALA A 232 18.49 -10.40 -20.79
C ALA A 232 18.18 -9.87 -22.20
N ARG A 233 18.28 -8.56 -22.46
CA ARG A 233 18.31 -8.04 -23.85
C ARG A 233 19.64 -7.40 -24.27
N GLN A 234 20.61 -7.28 -23.36
CA GLN A 234 21.94 -6.76 -23.68
C GLN A 234 23.02 -7.82 -23.94
N ALA A 235 22.74 -9.10 -23.70
CA ALA A 235 23.66 -10.20 -24.06
C ALA A 235 23.54 -10.69 -25.52
N ALA A 236 22.53 -10.22 -26.28
CA ALA A 236 22.27 -10.67 -27.65
C ALA A 236 22.75 -9.67 -28.74
N VAL A 237 23.29 -8.50 -28.35
CA VAL A 237 23.79 -7.48 -29.30
C VAL A 237 25.31 -7.32 -29.24
N THR A 238 25.98 -7.85 -28.21
CA THR A 238 27.44 -7.79 -28.06
C THR A 238 28.16 -9.09 -28.41
N SER A 239 27.46 -10.12 -28.90
CA SER A 239 28.09 -11.40 -29.31
C SER A 239 28.23 -11.60 -30.83
N THR A 240 28.11 -10.54 -31.65
CA THR A 240 28.40 -10.63 -33.10
C THR A 240 29.68 -9.93 -33.53
N ASP A 241 30.38 -9.24 -32.64
CA ASP A 241 31.69 -8.66 -32.94
C ASP A 241 32.79 -9.45 -32.23
N ASP A 242 33.01 -10.69 -32.68
CA ASP A 242 34.37 -11.28 -32.71
C ASP A 242 34.39 -12.56 -33.54
N SER A 243 34.63 -12.41 -34.84
CA SER A 243 35.43 -13.38 -35.60
C SER A 243 36.13 -12.66 -36.74
N SER A 244 37.35 -12.20 -36.42
CA SER A 244 38.37 -11.89 -37.40
C SER A 244 38.77 -13.17 -38.16
N ALA A 245 38.42 -13.23 -39.45
CA ALA A 245 39.00 -14.19 -40.39
C ALA A 245 39.21 -13.54 -41.76
N SER A 246 40.49 -13.28 -42.03
CA SER A 246 41.20 -13.18 -43.32
C SER A 246 40.58 -12.39 -44.49
N ALA A 247 41.40 -11.46 -44.98
CA ALA A 247 41.29 -10.85 -46.29
C ALA A 247 41.14 -11.87 -47.43
N GLY A 248 40.18 -11.63 -48.32
CA GLY A 248 40.01 -12.32 -49.58
C GLY A 248 38.84 -11.69 -50.33
N ASP A 249 39.15 -11.00 -51.44
CA ASP A 249 38.22 -10.48 -52.44
C ASP A 249 37.01 -11.39 -52.68
N TRP A 250 35.81 -10.83 -52.83
CA TRP A 250 34.94 -11.04 -54.00
C TRP A 250 33.83 -9.98 -54.06
N ILE A 251 33.67 -9.43 -55.27
CA ILE A 251 32.66 -8.48 -55.72
C ILE A 251 31.31 -9.20 -55.91
N ALA A 252 30.23 -8.64 -55.36
CA ALA A 252 28.85 -8.58 -55.90
C ALA A 252 28.00 -7.77 -54.88
N GLY A 253 27.38 -6.64 -55.15
CA GLY A 253 26.80 -6.15 -56.39
C GLY A 253 25.29 -6.43 -56.40
N VAL A 254 24.48 -5.67 -55.65
CA VAL A 254 23.07 -5.36 -56.01
C VAL A 254 22.69 -3.97 -55.51
N LEU A 255 22.47 -3.08 -56.49
CA LEU A 255 21.72 -1.83 -56.43
C LEU A 255 20.21 -2.11 -56.39
N LEU A 256 19.44 -1.28 -55.68
CA LEU A 256 18.10 -0.78 -56.05
C LEU A 256 17.72 0.33 -55.03
N LEU A 257 17.78 1.62 -55.42
CA LEU A 257 16.65 2.46 -55.86
C LEU A 257 15.51 2.44 -54.82
N GLY A 258 15.22 3.49 -54.05
CA GLY A 258 15.12 4.89 -54.42
C GLY A 258 13.67 5.21 -54.81
N SER A 259 12.88 5.75 -53.89
CA SER A 259 11.81 6.71 -54.22
C SER A 259 11.25 7.35 -52.95
N ALA A 260 11.48 8.65 -52.84
CA ALA A 260 10.72 9.58 -52.04
C ALA A 260 9.31 9.74 -52.61
N ALA A 261 8.32 9.89 -51.74
CA ALA A 261 7.09 10.60 -52.03
C ALA A 261 6.54 11.18 -50.72
N GLY A 262 6.74 12.50 -50.54
CA GLY A 262 5.89 13.28 -49.65
C GLY A 262 4.58 13.63 -50.35
N ILE A 263 3.53 13.91 -49.56
CA ILE A 263 2.40 14.81 -49.81
C ILE A 263 1.76 15.00 -48.41
N LEU A 264 1.96 16.15 -47.75
CA LEU A 264 1.12 17.36 -47.75
C LEU A 264 -0.27 17.22 -47.07
N TRP A 265 -0.34 17.76 -45.85
CA TRP A 265 -1.32 18.72 -45.30
C TRP A 265 -2.80 18.65 -45.70
N ALA A 266 -3.68 18.52 -44.69
CA ALA A 266 -4.96 19.23 -44.66
C ALA A 266 -5.41 19.52 -43.21
N LEU A 267 -5.39 20.80 -42.85
CA LEU A 267 -6.13 21.41 -41.74
C LEU A 267 -7.56 21.77 -42.20
N ARG A 268 -8.58 21.37 -41.43
CA ARG A 268 -9.91 22.02 -41.18
C ARG A 268 -10.88 20.96 -40.66
N GLY A 269 -11.73 21.17 -39.65
CA GLY A 269 -12.14 22.38 -38.96
C GLY A 269 -13.12 22.08 -37.82
N ARG A 270 -13.42 23.14 -37.08
CA ARG A 270 -14.23 23.28 -35.86
C ARG A 270 -15.73 22.92 -35.96
N ASN A 271 -16.30 22.74 -34.76
CA ASN A 271 -17.71 22.79 -34.32
C ASN A 271 -18.53 21.53 -34.67
N ARG A 272 -19.22 20.86 -33.74
CA ARG A 272 -20.00 21.31 -32.58
C ARG A 272 -19.85 20.35 -31.40
#